data_AF-A0A920NEL9-F1
#
_entry.id   AF-A0A920NEL9-F1
#
_cell.length_a   1.000
_cell.length_b   1.000
_cell.length_c   1.000
_cell.angle_alpha   90.00
_cell.angle_beta   90.00
_cell.angle_gamma   90.00
#
_symmetry.space_group_name_H-M   'P 1'
#
loop_
_entity.id
_entity.type
_entity.pdbx_description
1 polymer ?
#
loop_
_entity_poly.entity_id
_entity_poly.type
_entity_poly.pdbx_seq_one_letter_code
_entity_poly.pdbx_strand_id
1 'polypeptide(L)' 'MLKNIEQRVVLPANCVATYDMSVSDAQEFGAVPHDGDLLHHIFLYSMMLNGVEVVKALS' A
#
# COMPACT_ATOMS: atom_id res chain seq x y z
N MET A 1 -9.93 3.87 -20.60
CA MET A 1 -9.18 4.04 -19.33
C MET A 1 -8.00 4.94 -19.64
N LEU A 2 -8.02 6.20 -19.22
CA LEU A 2 -6.91 7.13 -19.46
C LEU A 2 -5.76 6.74 -18.52
N LYS A 3 -4.62 6.35 -19.10
CA LYS A 3 -3.39 6.05 -18.35
C LYS A 3 -2.59 7.35 -18.17
N ASN A 4 -1.94 7.53 -17.03
CA ASN A 4 -1.02 8.64 -16.73
C ASN A 4 -1.65 10.04 -16.79
N ILE A 5 -2.85 10.21 -16.23
CA ILE A 5 -3.41 11.56 -16.02
C ILE A 5 -2.54 12.26 -14.97
N GLU A 6 -2.07 13.47 -15.27
CA GLU A 6 -1.40 14.31 -14.29
C GLU A 6 -2.43 14.84 -13.29
N GLN A 7 -2.46 14.26 -12.09
CA GLN A 7 -3.26 14.74 -10.97
C GLN A 7 -2.43 14.74 -9.69
N ARG A 8 -2.69 15.70 -8.81
CA ARG A 8 -2.16 15.65 -7.45
C ARG A 8 -2.92 14.58 -6.67
N VAL A 9 -2.19 13.60 -6.14
CA VAL A 9 -2.74 12.52 -5.31
C VAL A 9 -2.23 12.69 -3.89
N VAL A 10 -3.14 12.85 -2.92
CA VAL A 10 -2.83 12.94 -1.49
C VAL A 10 -3.39 11.69 -0.81
N LEU A 11 -2.54 10.97 -0.07
CA LEU A 11 -2.91 9.74 0.62
C LEU A 11 -2.69 9.84 2.13
N PRO A 12 -3.75 9.82 2.95
CA PRO A 12 -3.62 9.71 4.40
C PRO A 12 -3.26 8.27 4.79
N ALA A 13 -2.07 8.08 5.35
CA ALA A 13 -1.58 6.77 5.77
C ALA A 13 -2.51 6.10 6.80
N ASN A 14 -3.14 6.88 7.67
CA ASN A 14 -4.11 6.37 8.66
C ASN A 14 -5.47 5.96 8.06
N CYS A 15 -5.70 6.16 6.77
CA CYS A 15 -6.93 5.76 6.07
C CYS A 15 -6.73 4.53 5.18
N VAL A 16 -5.54 3.92 5.17
CA VAL A 16 -5.23 2.71 4.42
C VAL A 16 -4.59 1.67 5.32
N ALA A 17 -4.80 0.41 4.99
CA ALA A 17 -4.16 -0.72 5.63
C ALA A 17 -3.93 -1.82 4.61
N THR A 18 -3.00 -2.72 4.91
CA THR A 18 -2.88 -4.02 4.27
C THR A 18 -3.07 -5.09 5.35
N TYR A 19 -2.99 -6.35 4.97
CA TYR A 19 -3.16 -7.50 5.85
C TYR A 19 -1.89 -8.35 5.89
N ASP A 20 -1.78 -9.17 6.93
CA ASP A 20 -0.81 -10.26 6.99
C ASP A 20 -1.25 -11.42 6.09
N MET A 21 -0.30 -11.99 5.36
CA MET A 21 -0.49 -13.25 4.65
C MET A 21 0.45 -14.28 5.27
N SER A 22 -0.07 -15.10 6.17
CA SER A 22 0.73 -16.15 6.79
C SER A 22 1.18 -17.19 5.76
N VAL A 23 2.19 -17.99 6.09
CA VAL A 23 2.64 -19.07 5.20
C VAL A 23 1.54 -20.12 4.97
N SER A 24 0.76 -20.45 6.00
CA SER A 24 -0.35 -21.40 5.88
C SER A 24 -1.44 -20.89 4.96
N ASP A 25 -1.86 -19.63 5.15
CA ASP A 25 -2.89 -19.02 4.30
C ASP A 25 -2.38 -18.86 2.87
N ALA A 26 -1.11 -18.48 2.70
CA ALA A 26 -0.49 -18.38 1.38
C ALA A 26 -0.51 -19.72 0.62
N GLN A 27 -0.28 -20.83 1.32
CA GLN A 27 -0.36 -22.17 0.72
C GLN A 27 -1.80 -22.56 0.36
N GLU A 28 -2.78 -22.23 1.22
CA GLU A 28 -4.20 -22.50 0.97
C GLU A 28 -4.72 -21.70 -0.25
N PHE A 29 -4.36 -20.42 -0.33
CA PHE A 29 -4.88 -19.51 -1.35
C PHE A 29 -3.98 -19.39 -2.61
N GLY A 30 -2.83 -20.07 -2.65
CA GLY A 30 -1.88 -19.96 -3.75
C GLY A 30 -1.27 -18.55 -3.87
N ALA A 31 -1.03 -17.89 -2.75
CA ALA A 31 -0.48 -16.54 -2.64
C ALA A 31 0.99 -16.53 -2.18
N VAL A 32 1.57 -15.34 -2.03
CA VAL A 32 2.92 -15.15 -1.49
C VAL A 32 2.82 -14.63 -0.05
N PRO A 33 3.43 -15.32 0.92
CA PRO A 33 3.36 -14.91 2.32
C PRO A 33 4.09 -13.60 2.55
N HIS A 34 3.57 -12.80 3.47
CA HIS A 34 4.14 -11.53 3.83
C HIS A 34 3.63 -11.00 5.18
N ASP A 35 4.49 -10.20 5.79
CA ASP A 35 4.16 -9.38 6.95
C ASP A 35 3.47 -8.09 6.47
N GLY A 36 2.29 -7.82 7.04
CA GLY A 36 1.42 -6.72 6.67
C GLY A 36 1.99 -5.36 7.06
N ASP A 37 2.59 -5.24 8.25
CA ASP A 37 3.21 -3.99 8.71
C ASP A 37 4.41 -3.61 7.84
N LEU A 38 5.26 -4.59 7.51
CA LEU A 38 6.39 -4.39 6.60
C LEU A 38 5.92 -3.91 5.23
N LEU A 39 4.96 -4.60 4.61
CA LEU A 39 4.47 -4.24 3.28
C LEU A 39 3.70 -2.94 3.27
N HIS A 40 2.97 -2.63 4.34
CA HIS A 40 2.30 -1.33 4.49
C HIS A 40 3.32 -0.21 4.30
N HIS A 41 4.45 -0.26 5.01
CA HIS A 41 5.50 0.74 4.90
C HIS A 41 6.22 0.74 3.55
N ILE A 42 6.52 -0.44 3.00
CA ILE A 42 7.15 -0.56 1.66
C ILE A 42 6.26 0.07 0.59
N PHE A 43 4.94 -0.16 0.65
CA PHE A 43 4.02 0.40 -0.33
C PHE A 43 3.81 1.89 -0.17
N LEU A 44 3.71 2.42 1.05
CA LEU A 44 3.69 3.86 1.26
C LEU A 44 4.97 4.52 0.72
N TYR A 45 6.14 3.92 0.94
CA TYR A 45 7.41 4.40 0.39
C TYR A 45 7.42 4.35 -1.14
N SER A 46 6.94 3.25 -1.75
CA SER A 46 6.82 3.13 -3.20
C SER A 46 5.87 4.17 -3.80
N MET A 47 4.72 4.43 -3.16
CA MET A 47 3.76 5.46 -3.57
C MET A 47 4.40 6.86 -3.56
N MET A 48 5.14 7.18 -2.49
CA MET A 48 5.91 8.43 -2.40
C MET A 48 6.92 8.56 -3.54
N LEU A 49 7.68 7.50 -3.85
CA LEU A 49 8.62 7.50 -4.99
C LEU A 49 7.93 7.70 -6.35
N ASN A 50 6.64 7.34 -6.46
CA ASN A 50 5.83 7.50 -7.67
C ASN A 50 4.97 8.79 -7.66
N GLY A 51 5.27 9.75 -6.79
CA GLY A 51 4.66 11.09 -6.82
C GLY A 51 3.35 11.23 -6.03
N VAL A 52 2.99 10.24 -5.21
CA VAL A 52 1.87 10.36 -4.26
C VAL A 52 2.33 11.10 -3.00
N GLU A 53 1.58 12.13 -2.61
CA GLU A 53 1.81 12.86 -1.36
C GLU A 53 1.23 12.06 -0.18
N VAL A 54 2.07 11.24 0.45
CA VAL A 54 1.68 10.46 1.64
C VAL A 54 1.73 11.36 2.88
N VAL A 55 0.59 11.57 3.52
CA VAL A 55 0.44 12.35 4.76
C VAL A 55 0.03 11.44 5.91
N LYS A 56 0.30 11.84 7.15
CA LYS A 56 -0.07 11.04 8.33
C LYS A 56 -1.59 10.89 8.48
N ALA A 57 -2.33 12.00 8.32
CA ALA A 57 -3.78 12.09 8.48
C ALA A 57 -4.32 13.34 7.76
N LEU A 58 -5.63 13.38 7.54
CA LEU A 58 -6.34 14.61 7.15
C LEU A 58 -6.68 15.45 8.39
N SER A 59 -6.64 16.77 8.22
CA SER A 59 -7.00 17.77 9.24
C SER A 59 -8.34 18.42 8.91
#